data_AF-A0ABD3NN39-F1
#
_entry.id   AF-A0ABD3NN39-F1
#
_cell.length_a   1.000
_cell.length_b   1.000
_cell.length_c   1.000
_cell.angle_alpha   90.00
_cell.angle_beta   90.00
_cell.angle_gamma   90.00
#
_symmetry.space_group_name_H-M   'P 1'
#
loop_
_entity.id
_entity.type
_entity.pdbx_description
1 polymer ?
#
loop_
_entity_poly.entity_id
_entity_poly.type
_entity_poly.pdbx_seq_one_letter_code
_entity_poly.pdbx_strand_id
1 'polypeptide(L)'
;MRIVLPCATIAAITSVWGLLVSAISCTADDIIWTGTGGGWRAMVAQSAYAQVFHKIGILAGSKTEINGDTPKIRVVAGTSGSSWFLAQFAFSQSYYTSIVDGTPTSLGKFTLAWMNAYATTQANINISCGEVQYFCDAVGGELADVIPLVLYYNKSWPQIVYAMYDAASATYNDSNMVSVGASYADKILQMAGVDVCFHTSMLPNARAKDANTITYLAKDFMNASSSYTVPLPYDYCVGDNETAWLPDSFPGGNVYNVNSSESFDGSDVSKGFPMYPPMESDGLYVTPKLDKDTATFLSPQDMSPPFGGLPTAAQISTASSSDVGYISEEVASYFAQFVSVVDFGIESDSSLTAEKKVELKTVVRNAQDLLWSTGLLANAATMGGWTKPNPATMPPADAKSYWFTDGGYTDGPAVANAIARYQQTHGTSQPFKLIICNHNYWTNNNNNILGYFNFSGNQGKSPGEFIWPMGVGEGPQYNPQMMKQIFKEEMSAEMLNALFESVKGTNLTMAVLPVATTIDNESFGVQAGQNVSIAIINLNSNITTFVITEPVIKAETPGLVSLAETIASSQDLADRVASFVGISGTSPPTMTSSGGRRVAHRLIAMATFAASLFFSAGGEFWIFVLK
;
A
#
# COMPACT_ATOMS: atom_id res chain seq x y z
N MET A 1 32.42 55.71 3.94
CA MET A 1 31.23 56.12 4.72
C MET A 1 30.61 54.85 5.29
N ARG A 2 30.78 54.59 6.60
CA ARG A 2 30.27 53.37 7.25
C ARG A 2 28.81 53.61 7.66
N ILE A 3 27.89 52.90 7.03
CA ILE A 3 26.53 52.73 7.53
C ILE A 3 26.51 51.37 8.22
N VAL A 4 26.25 51.39 9.52
CA VAL A 4 26.01 50.22 10.36
C VAL A 4 24.52 49.92 10.29
N LEU A 5 24.14 48.67 9.98
CA LEU A 5 22.79 48.14 10.14
C LEU A 5 22.83 46.93 11.10
N PRO A 6 21.84 46.75 11.99
CA PRO A 6 21.97 45.89 13.16
C PRO A 6 21.65 44.42 12.88
N CYS A 7 22.47 43.53 13.46
CA CYS A 7 22.18 42.11 13.67
C CYS A 7 20.96 41.95 14.60
N ALA A 8 19.76 41.82 14.04
CA ALA A 8 18.57 41.48 14.83
C ALA A 8 17.62 40.44 14.20
N THR A 9 17.91 39.93 12.99
CA THR A 9 16.92 39.09 12.27
C THR A 9 17.32 37.62 12.10
N ILE A 10 18.48 37.18 12.59
CA ILE A 10 18.94 35.78 12.46
C ILE A 10 18.62 34.94 13.71
N ALA A 11 18.21 35.57 14.83
CA ALA A 11 17.88 34.86 16.07
C ALA A 11 16.44 34.29 16.14
N ALA A 12 15.59 34.55 15.14
CA ALA A 12 14.17 34.17 15.18
C ALA A 12 13.85 32.82 14.52
N ILE A 13 14.76 32.21 13.76
CA ILE A 13 14.49 30.96 13.01
C ILE A 13 15.08 29.72 13.73
N THR A 14 16.11 29.89 14.56
CA THR A 14 16.68 28.80 15.38
C THR A 14 15.99 28.60 16.73
N SER A 15 15.15 29.54 17.17
CA SER A 15 14.48 29.48 18.49
C SER A 15 13.17 28.68 18.51
N VAL A 16 12.63 28.26 17.35
CA VAL A 16 11.35 27.51 17.31
C VAL A 16 11.56 26.01 17.56
N TRP A 17 12.72 25.44 17.19
CA TRP A 17 13.01 24.01 17.39
C TRP A 17 13.83 23.72 18.65
N GLY A 18 14.56 24.71 19.18
CA GLY A 18 15.48 24.51 20.32
C GLY A 18 14.86 24.69 21.71
N LEU A 19 13.66 25.28 21.83
CA LEU A 19 13.07 25.67 23.12
C LEU A 19 11.72 24.98 23.44
N LEU A 20 11.30 24.02 22.64
CA LEU A 20 10.06 23.23 22.85
C LEU A 20 10.29 21.71 22.88
N VAL A 21 11.54 21.24 22.97
CA VAL A 21 11.85 19.84 23.34
C VAL A 21 12.00 19.72 24.85
N SER A 22 11.10 20.34 25.61
CA SER A 22 10.63 19.66 26.81
C SER A 22 9.82 18.49 26.27
N ALA A 23 10.45 17.31 26.21
CA ALA A 23 9.80 16.07 25.80
C ALA A 23 8.55 15.90 26.66
N ILE A 24 7.40 16.35 26.14
CA ILE A 24 6.11 15.85 26.56
C ILE A 24 6.13 14.42 26.03
N SER A 25 6.74 13.54 26.82
CA SER A 25 6.48 12.13 26.80
C SER A 25 4.99 12.00 27.08
N CYS A 26 4.15 12.16 26.05
CA CYS A 26 2.80 11.67 26.12
C CYS A 26 2.93 10.19 26.40
N THR A 27 2.52 9.77 27.59
CA THR A 27 2.20 8.37 27.87
C THR A 27 0.92 8.06 27.10
N ALA A 28 1.03 8.07 25.77
CA ALA A 28 0.03 7.55 24.87
C ALA A 28 0.05 6.03 25.06
N ASP A 29 -1.00 5.51 25.69
CA ASP A 29 -1.15 4.08 25.95
C ASP A 29 -1.62 3.31 24.71
N ASP A 30 -2.30 4.00 23.80
CA ASP A 30 -2.84 3.43 22.58
C ASP A 30 -1.80 3.42 21.44
N ILE A 31 -1.77 2.31 20.73
CA ILE A 31 -0.87 2.03 19.62
C ILE A 31 -1.69 1.67 18.38
N ILE A 32 -1.32 2.22 17.24
CA ILE A 32 -1.75 1.77 15.92
C ILE A 32 -0.57 1.02 15.30
N TRP A 33 -0.81 -0.19 14.80
CA TRP A 33 0.17 -0.99 14.06
C TRP A 33 -0.26 -1.11 12.61
N THR A 34 0.55 -0.64 11.67
CA THR A 34 0.25 -0.75 10.25
C THR A 34 1.34 -1.45 9.46
N GLY A 35 0.99 -1.95 8.28
CA GLY A 35 1.84 -2.78 7.45
C GLY A 35 1.70 -2.50 5.97
N THR A 36 2.82 -2.30 5.27
CA THR A 36 2.78 -2.22 3.81
C THR A 36 2.53 -3.56 3.14
N GLY A 37 2.23 -3.50 1.85
CA GLY A 37 2.46 -4.62 0.94
C GLY A 37 3.94 -4.97 0.77
N GLY A 38 4.18 -6.00 -0.04
CA GLY A 38 5.48 -6.69 -0.14
C GLY A 38 5.34 -8.21 -0.16
N GLY A 39 4.17 -8.73 -0.52
CA GLY A 39 3.92 -10.16 -0.72
C GLY A 39 4.36 -11.04 0.46
N TRP A 40 5.01 -12.16 0.16
CA TRP A 40 5.37 -13.16 1.16
C TRP A 40 6.36 -12.64 2.22
N ARG A 41 7.30 -11.75 1.85
CA ARG A 41 8.23 -11.18 2.84
C ARG A 41 7.49 -10.30 3.86
N ALA A 42 6.44 -9.59 3.45
CA ALA A 42 5.62 -8.80 4.37
C ALA A 42 4.86 -9.72 5.33
N MET A 43 4.18 -10.75 4.83
CA MET A 43 3.47 -11.74 5.67
C MET A 43 4.40 -12.36 6.73
N VAL A 44 5.59 -12.80 6.31
CA VAL A 44 6.58 -13.44 7.20
C VAL A 44 7.17 -12.46 8.21
N ALA A 45 7.53 -11.24 7.78
CA ALA A 45 8.03 -10.21 8.67
C ALA A 45 6.99 -9.79 9.71
N GLN A 46 5.72 -9.62 9.32
CA GLN A 46 4.62 -9.30 10.23
C GLN A 46 4.39 -10.39 11.27
N SER A 47 4.51 -11.66 10.88
CA SER A 47 4.48 -12.79 11.82
C SER A 47 5.59 -12.67 12.87
N ALA A 48 6.81 -12.31 12.47
CA ALA A 48 7.91 -12.12 13.39
C ALA A 48 7.77 -10.87 14.26
N TYR A 49 7.24 -9.77 13.72
CA TYR A 49 6.89 -8.57 14.50
C TYR A 49 5.83 -8.88 15.55
N ALA A 50 4.83 -9.71 15.22
CA ALA A 50 3.82 -10.13 16.18
C ALA A 50 4.46 -10.85 17.39
N GLN A 51 5.42 -11.73 17.15
CA GLN A 51 6.14 -12.40 18.25
C GLN A 51 6.94 -11.40 19.11
N VAL A 52 7.57 -10.39 18.49
CA VAL A 52 8.28 -9.32 19.22
C VAL A 52 7.30 -8.47 20.05
N PHE A 53 6.18 -8.07 19.46
CA PHE A 53 5.16 -7.24 20.09
C PHE A 53 4.43 -7.98 21.22
N HIS A 54 4.23 -9.28 21.10
CA HIS A 54 3.76 -10.12 22.19
C HIS A 54 4.77 -10.20 23.33
N LYS A 55 6.04 -10.45 23.03
CA LYS A 55 7.12 -10.52 24.03
C LYS A 55 7.25 -9.26 24.88
N ILE A 56 6.99 -8.09 24.30
CA ILE A 56 7.00 -6.81 25.02
C ILE A 56 5.62 -6.42 25.60
N GLY A 57 4.60 -7.25 25.42
CA GLY A 57 3.29 -7.08 26.07
C GLY A 57 2.38 -6.00 25.46
N ILE A 58 2.46 -5.74 24.15
CA ILE A 58 1.58 -4.73 23.49
C ILE A 58 0.43 -5.29 22.66
N LEU A 59 0.48 -6.58 22.26
CA LEU A 59 -0.47 -7.16 21.30
C LEU A 59 -1.81 -7.56 21.91
N ALA A 60 -1.82 -8.22 23.06
CA ALA A 60 -3.02 -8.62 23.79
C ALA A 60 -2.65 -9.25 25.14
N GLY A 61 -3.51 -9.10 26.13
CA GLY A 61 -3.40 -9.76 27.42
C GLY A 61 -3.52 -11.29 27.29
N SER A 62 -2.71 -12.02 28.05
CA SER A 62 -2.82 -13.47 28.19
C SER A 62 -4.26 -13.88 28.50
N LYS A 63 -4.76 -14.91 27.81
CA LYS A 63 -6.10 -15.54 27.93
C LYS A 63 -6.57 -15.84 29.37
N THR A 64 -5.71 -15.73 30.38
CA THR A 64 -5.97 -16.11 31.77
C THR A 64 -6.38 -14.96 32.67
N GLU A 65 -6.26 -13.69 32.24
CA GLU A 65 -6.65 -12.55 33.07
C GLU A 65 -7.79 -11.77 32.43
N ILE A 66 -9.03 -12.16 32.76
CA ILE A 66 -10.21 -11.28 32.76
C ILE A 66 -10.06 -10.25 33.92
N ASN A 67 -8.86 -9.71 34.10
CA ASN A 67 -8.51 -8.69 35.09
C ASN A 67 -7.99 -7.43 34.36
N GLY A 68 -8.69 -7.00 33.32
CA GLY A 68 -8.66 -5.59 32.89
C GLY A 68 -7.49 -5.11 32.03
N ASP A 69 -6.50 -5.93 31.68
CA ASP A 69 -5.42 -5.50 30.80
C ASP A 69 -5.89 -5.48 29.34
N THR A 70 -6.34 -4.29 28.92
CA THR A 70 -6.77 -4.01 27.57
C THR A 70 -5.55 -3.97 26.64
N PRO A 71 -5.60 -4.54 25.41
CA PRO A 71 -4.47 -4.43 24.49
C PRO A 71 -4.07 -2.97 24.27
N LYS A 72 -2.75 -2.72 24.21
CA LYS A 72 -2.23 -1.39 23.88
C LYS A 72 -2.41 -1.10 22.40
N ILE A 73 -2.25 -2.11 21.54
CA ILE A 73 -2.60 -2.00 20.13
C ILE A 73 -4.12 -1.92 20.00
N ARG A 74 -4.63 -0.83 19.44
CA ARG A 74 -6.06 -0.56 19.23
C ARG A 74 -6.52 -0.80 17.81
N VAL A 75 -5.64 -0.55 16.86
CA VAL A 75 -5.91 -0.75 15.44
C VAL A 75 -4.72 -1.48 14.82
N VAL A 76 -5.01 -2.54 14.06
CA VAL A 76 -4.05 -3.17 13.18
C VAL A 76 -4.56 -3.08 11.75
N ALA A 77 -3.75 -2.52 10.85
CA ALA A 77 -4.13 -2.36 9.45
C ALA A 77 -3.04 -2.83 8.49
N GLY A 78 -3.44 -3.26 7.30
CA GLY A 78 -2.46 -3.60 6.26
C GLY A 78 -3.08 -3.89 4.90
N THR A 79 -2.23 -3.80 3.89
CA THR A 79 -2.55 -4.16 2.50
C THR A 79 -1.74 -5.37 2.04
N SER A 80 -2.14 -6.01 0.95
CA SER A 80 -1.33 -7.01 0.23
C SER A 80 -0.81 -8.14 1.14
N GLY A 81 0.49 -8.44 1.10
CA GLY A 81 1.14 -9.41 1.99
C GLY A 81 0.91 -9.20 3.50
N SER A 82 0.80 -7.95 3.98
CA SER A 82 0.42 -7.70 5.37
C SER A 82 -1.02 -8.14 5.63
N SER A 83 -1.93 -7.93 4.66
CA SER A 83 -3.30 -8.42 4.77
C SER A 83 -3.37 -9.95 4.79
N TRP A 84 -2.43 -10.64 4.11
CA TRP A 84 -2.38 -12.11 4.17
C TRP A 84 -2.10 -12.63 5.58
N PHE A 85 -1.21 -11.93 6.28
CA PHE A 85 -0.96 -12.14 7.70
C PHE A 85 -2.20 -11.80 8.53
N LEU A 86 -2.83 -10.64 8.35
CA LEU A 86 -3.98 -10.22 9.15
C LEU A 86 -5.17 -11.18 9.07
N ALA A 87 -5.47 -11.70 7.89
CA ALA A 87 -6.53 -12.70 7.71
C ALA A 87 -6.31 -13.91 8.62
N GLN A 88 -5.10 -14.47 8.63
CA GLN A 88 -4.81 -15.65 9.45
C GLN A 88 -4.64 -15.27 10.93
N PHE A 89 -3.99 -14.14 11.22
CA PHE A 89 -3.70 -13.68 12.58
C PHE A 89 -4.95 -13.36 13.38
N ALA A 90 -5.96 -12.74 12.74
CA ALA A 90 -7.18 -12.31 13.42
C ALA A 90 -8.29 -13.37 13.41
N PHE A 91 -8.29 -14.30 12.46
CA PHE A 91 -9.40 -15.25 12.25
C PHE A 91 -9.01 -16.73 12.34
N SER A 92 -7.72 -17.05 12.55
CA SER A 92 -7.26 -18.41 12.84
C SER A 92 -6.59 -18.50 14.20
N GLN A 93 -7.25 -19.19 15.14
CA GLN A 93 -6.69 -19.44 16.47
C GLN A 93 -5.38 -20.24 16.39
N SER A 94 -5.31 -21.21 15.48
CA SER A 94 -4.13 -22.07 15.32
C SER A 94 -2.94 -21.30 14.75
N TYR A 95 -3.18 -20.42 13.78
CA TYR A 95 -2.14 -19.53 13.25
C TYR A 95 -1.61 -18.57 14.32
N TYR A 96 -2.52 -17.89 15.03
CA TYR A 96 -2.16 -16.97 16.12
C TYR A 96 -1.26 -17.66 17.16
N THR A 97 -1.67 -18.83 17.67
CA THR A 97 -0.89 -19.57 18.66
C THR A 97 0.45 -20.04 18.11
N SER A 98 0.52 -20.45 16.85
CA SER A 98 1.77 -20.90 16.22
C SER A 98 2.84 -19.81 16.15
N ILE A 99 2.41 -18.55 15.99
CA ILE A 99 3.31 -17.38 15.88
C ILE A 99 3.61 -16.77 17.25
N VAL A 100 2.56 -16.54 18.05
CA VAL A 100 2.64 -15.74 19.27
C VAL A 100 3.23 -16.54 20.42
N ASP A 101 2.76 -17.79 20.60
CA ASP A 101 3.16 -18.64 21.73
C ASP A 101 4.46 -19.44 21.45
N GLY A 102 5.01 -19.28 20.24
CA GLY A 102 6.19 -20.00 19.77
C GLY A 102 7.53 -19.42 20.26
N THR A 103 8.60 -20.01 19.75
CA THR A 103 9.98 -19.48 19.79
C THR A 103 10.37 -18.99 18.38
N PRO A 104 11.44 -18.18 18.23
CA PRO A 104 11.94 -17.82 16.91
C PRO A 104 12.18 -19.03 16.00
N THR A 105 12.78 -20.11 16.53
CA THR A 105 13.02 -21.36 15.78
C THR A 105 11.73 -22.08 15.38
N SER A 106 10.70 -22.10 16.25
CA SER A 106 9.42 -22.71 15.86
C SER A 106 8.69 -21.85 14.81
N LEU A 107 8.84 -20.52 14.85
CA LEU A 107 8.36 -19.63 13.80
C LEU A 107 9.09 -19.87 12.46
N GLY A 108 10.40 -20.11 12.49
CA GLY A 108 11.17 -20.52 11.32
C GLY A 108 10.68 -21.83 10.72
N LYS A 109 10.44 -22.85 11.56
CA LYS A 109 9.86 -24.14 11.13
C LYS A 109 8.44 -23.99 10.58
N PHE A 110 7.62 -23.15 11.21
CA PHE A 110 6.29 -22.81 10.73
C PHE A 110 6.35 -22.16 9.35
N THR A 111 7.23 -21.17 9.17
CA THR A 111 7.45 -20.49 7.88
C THR A 111 7.87 -21.48 6.79
N LEU A 112 8.79 -22.40 7.10
CA LEU A 112 9.21 -23.46 6.17
C LEU A 112 8.04 -24.36 5.78
N ALA A 113 7.23 -24.81 6.74
CA ALA A 113 6.07 -25.67 6.47
C ALA A 113 5.04 -24.93 5.61
N TRP A 114 4.74 -23.67 5.93
CA TRP A 114 3.81 -22.82 5.19
C TRP A 114 4.28 -22.65 3.74
N MET A 115 5.55 -22.27 3.52
CA MET A 115 6.08 -22.06 2.17
C MET A 115 6.16 -23.38 1.37
N ASN A 116 6.48 -24.50 2.02
CA ASN A 116 6.47 -25.81 1.35
C ASN A 116 5.06 -26.20 0.91
N ALA A 117 4.04 -25.97 1.74
CA ALA A 117 2.66 -26.22 1.37
C ALA A 117 2.22 -25.33 0.20
N TYR A 118 2.55 -24.04 0.25
CA TYR A 118 2.32 -23.13 -0.87
C TYR A 118 3.02 -23.60 -2.15
N ALA A 119 4.27 -24.05 -2.07
CA ALA A 119 5.01 -24.59 -3.22
C ALA A 119 4.28 -25.74 -3.93
N THR A 120 3.54 -26.58 -3.21
CA THR A 120 2.76 -27.68 -3.81
C THR A 120 1.67 -27.20 -4.76
N THR A 121 1.13 -26.01 -4.50
CA THR A 121 0.10 -25.40 -5.35
C THR A 121 0.68 -24.92 -6.68
N GLN A 122 2.01 -24.74 -6.74
CA GLN A 122 2.74 -24.12 -7.86
C GLN A 122 3.59 -25.12 -8.66
N ALA A 123 3.60 -26.40 -8.28
CA ALA A 123 4.54 -27.42 -8.78
C ALA A 123 4.36 -27.79 -10.27
N ASN A 124 3.23 -27.44 -10.88
CA ASN A 124 2.88 -27.83 -12.26
C ASN A 124 2.63 -26.64 -13.19
N ILE A 125 3.06 -25.46 -12.79
CA ILE A 125 2.88 -24.26 -13.61
C ILE A 125 3.88 -24.29 -14.75
N ASN A 126 3.36 -24.27 -15.98
CA ASN A 126 4.19 -24.02 -17.15
C ASN A 126 4.60 -22.55 -17.12
N ILE A 127 5.90 -22.27 -16.94
CA ILE A 127 6.45 -20.91 -16.87
C ILE A 127 6.36 -20.13 -18.20
N SER A 128 5.90 -20.75 -19.29
CA SER A 128 5.59 -20.04 -20.51
C SER A 128 4.33 -19.19 -20.35
N CYS A 129 4.37 -17.98 -20.89
CA CYS A 129 3.21 -17.11 -21.02
C CYS A 129 2.24 -17.54 -22.15
N GLY A 130 2.46 -18.70 -22.76
CA GLY A 130 1.57 -19.27 -23.77
C GLY A 130 1.37 -18.34 -24.96
N GLU A 131 0.11 -18.04 -25.28
CA GLU A 131 -0.28 -17.21 -26.43
C GLU A 131 0.17 -15.74 -26.31
N VAL A 132 0.51 -15.26 -25.10
CA VAL A 132 1.01 -13.90 -24.85
C VAL A 132 2.52 -13.87 -24.58
N GLN A 133 3.28 -14.89 -25.00
CA GLN A 133 4.74 -14.93 -24.79
C GLN A 133 5.45 -13.67 -25.28
N TYR A 134 5.08 -13.17 -26.45
CA TYR A 134 5.65 -11.95 -27.01
C TYR A 134 5.40 -10.70 -26.13
N PHE A 135 4.26 -10.65 -25.42
CA PHE A 135 3.96 -9.57 -24.48
C PHE A 135 4.83 -9.68 -23.24
N CYS A 136 4.96 -10.89 -22.67
CA CYS A 136 5.88 -11.16 -21.57
C CYS A 136 7.33 -10.80 -21.92
N ASP A 137 7.77 -11.12 -23.14
CA ASP A 137 9.11 -10.79 -23.62
C ASP A 137 9.30 -9.25 -23.76
N ALA A 138 8.23 -8.51 -24.07
CA ALA A 138 8.26 -7.06 -24.24
C ALA A 138 8.20 -6.29 -22.90
N VAL A 139 7.39 -6.75 -21.94
CA VAL A 139 7.24 -6.09 -20.62
C VAL A 139 8.33 -6.52 -19.63
N GLY A 140 8.80 -7.77 -19.74
CA GLY A 140 9.79 -8.35 -18.83
C GLY A 140 9.39 -8.30 -17.36
N GLY A 141 10.38 -8.50 -16.49
CA GLY A 141 10.25 -8.34 -15.04
C GLY A 141 9.20 -9.26 -14.40
N GLU A 142 8.70 -8.83 -13.24
CA GLU A 142 7.74 -9.62 -12.44
C GLU A 142 6.39 -9.81 -13.15
N LEU A 143 6.01 -8.90 -14.06
CA LEU A 143 4.78 -9.04 -14.84
C LEU A 143 4.83 -10.30 -15.72
N ALA A 144 6.00 -10.63 -16.28
CA ALA A 144 6.20 -11.86 -17.02
C ALA A 144 6.13 -13.12 -16.13
N ASP A 145 6.44 -13.01 -14.84
CA ASP A 145 6.34 -14.11 -13.88
C ASP A 145 4.90 -14.36 -13.40
N VAL A 146 4.06 -13.33 -13.37
CA VAL A 146 2.66 -13.45 -12.91
C VAL A 146 1.74 -14.01 -14.00
N ILE A 147 2.00 -13.73 -15.28
CA ILE A 147 1.12 -14.21 -16.37
C ILE A 147 0.99 -15.75 -16.41
N PRO A 148 2.07 -16.55 -16.34
CA PRO A 148 1.98 -18.02 -16.30
C PRO A 148 1.12 -18.55 -15.14
N LEU A 149 1.19 -17.87 -13.99
CA LEU A 149 0.39 -18.20 -12.82
C LEU A 149 -1.08 -17.93 -13.07
N VAL A 150 -1.40 -16.74 -13.57
CA VAL A 150 -2.76 -16.36 -13.94
C VAL A 150 -3.30 -17.37 -14.95
N LEU A 151 -2.54 -17.75 -15.98
CA LEU A 151 -2.94 -18.79 -16.94
C LEU A 151 -3.25 -20.15 -16.29
N TYR A 152 -2.43 -20.59 -15.33
CA TYR A 152 -2.63 -21.86 -14.63
C TYR A 152 -3.90 -21.85 -13.77
N TYR A 153 -4.16 -20.76 -13.06
CA TYR A 153 -5.32 -20.60 -12.19
C TYR A 153 -6.55 -20.03 -12.89
N ASN A 154 -6.80 -20.50 -14.12
CA ASN A 154 -7.92 -20.09 -14.95
C ASN A 154 -8.15 -18.56 -14.93
N LYS A 155 -7.04 -17.82 -15.05
CA LYS A 155 -6.98 -16.38 -15.18
C LYS A 155 -7.41 -15.59 -13.93
N SER A 156 -7.36 -16.21 -12.74
CA SER A 156 -7.97 -15.67 -11.51
C SER A 156 -6.98 -15.47 -10.36
N TRP A 157 -6.73 -14.20 -10.01
CA TRP A 157 -6.04 -13.82 -8.77
C TRP A 157 -6.70 -14.40 -7.51
N PRO A 158 -8.04 -14.34 -7.37
CA PRO A 158 -8.73 -15.04 -6.30
C PRO A 158 -8.40 -16.53 -6.17
N GLN A 159 -8.27 -17.27 -7.28
CA GLN A 159 -7.91 -18.70 -7.22
C GLN A 159 -6.50 -18.94 -6.67
N ILE A 160 -5.55 -18.07 -7.02
CA ILE A 160 -4.16 -18.15 -6.52
C ILE A 160 -4.14 -17.98 -5.00
N VAL A 161 -4.74 -16.91 -4.50
CA VAL A 161 -4.77 -16.59 -3.06
C VAL A 161 -5.54 -17.67 -2.28
N TYR A 162 -6.62 -18.20 -2.83
CA TYR A 162 -7.37 -19.29 -2.22
C TYR A 162 -6.57 -20.60 -2.15
N ALA A 163 -5.93 -21.01 -3.24
CA ALA A 163 -5.09 -22.20 -3.25
C ALA A 163 -3.95 -22.08 -2.24
N MET A 164 -3.34 -20.89 -2.16
CA MET A 164 -2.31 -20.58 -1.17
C MET A 164 -2.83 -20.75 0.27
N TYR A 165 -3.99 -20.16 0.61
CA TYR A 165 -4.57 -20.32 1.95
C TYR A 165 -4.99 -21.75 2.26
N ASP A 166 -5.66 -22.42 1.35
CA ASP A 166 -6.15 -23.79 1.52
C ASP A 166 -5.00 -24.77 1.79
N ALA A 167 -3.92 -24.66 1.00
CA ALA A 167 -2.73 -25.48 1.21
C ALA A 167 -2.00 -25.13 2.50
N ALA A 168 -1.81 -23.83 2.78
CA ALA A 168 -1.05 -23.40 3.93
C ALA A 168 -1.79 -23.66 5.26
N SER A 169 -3.11 -23.52 5.30
CA SER A 169 -3.89 -23.69 6.52
C SER A 169 -3.96 -25.14 7.01
N ALA A 170 -3.79 -26.10 6.10
CA ALA A 170 -3.57 -27.50 6.46
C ALA A 170 -2.32 -27.70 7.33
N THR A 171 -1.29 -26.85 7.21
CA THR A 171 -0.04 -26.98 7.99
C THR A 171 -0.20 -26.63 9.47
N TYR A 172 -1.23 -25.86 9.81
CA TYR A 172 -1.57 -25.47 11.18
C TYR A 172 -2.98 -25.94 11.59
N ASN A 173 -3.50 -26.96 10.93
CA ASN A 173 -4.78 -27.62 11.26
C ASN A 173 -5.98 -26.66 11.29
N ASP A 174 -6.08 -25.76 10.32
CA ASP A 174 -7.24 -24.88 10.16
C ASP A 174 -7.84 -24.99 8.75
N SER A 175 -8.55 -26.10 8.49
CA SER A 175 -9.19 -26.34 7.20
C SER A 175 -10.31 -25.36 6.87
N ASN A 176 -10.74 -24.50 7.81
CA ASN A 176 -11.83 -23.54 7.61
C ASN A 176 -11.32 -22.13 7.31
N MET A 177 -10.00 -21.91 7.28
CA MET A 177 -9.40 -20.58 7.08
C MET A 177 -9.91 -19.87 5.81
N VAL A 178 -10.19 -20.60 4.72
CA VAL A 178 -10.67 -20.01 3.46
C VAL A 178 -12.16 -19.63 3.49
N SER A 179 -12.92 -20.16 4.45
CA SER A 179 -14.36 -19.98 4.58
C SER A 179 -14.78 -19.20 5.83
N VAL A 180 -13.86 -18.94 6.77
CA VAL A 180 -14.13 -18.14 7.97
C VAL A 180 -14.52 -16.71 7.59
N GLY A 181 -15.60 -16.20 8.17
CA GLY A 181 -16.02 -14.83 7.98
C GLY A 181 -14.97 -13.86 8.52
N ALA A 182 -14.75 -12.74 7.82
CA ALA A 182 -14.03 -11.61 8.41
C ALA A 182 -15.04 -10.78 9.20
N SER A 183 -15.50 -11.27 10.34
CA SER A 183 -16.57 -10.63 11.11
C SER A 183 -16.20 -10.51 12.58
N TYR A 184 -16.84 -9.60 13.31
CA TYR A 184 -16.61 -9.46 14.75
C TYR A 184 -16.93 -10.78 15.51
N ALA A 185 -17.86 -11.59 14.99
CA ALA A 185 -18.24 -12.88 15.58
C ALA A 185 -17.21 -13.99 15.35
N ASP A 186 -16.44 -13.89 14.25
CA ASP A 186 -15.42 -14.86 13.88
C ASP A 186 -14.00 -14.43 14.31
N LYS A 187 -13.82 -13.17 14.71
CA LYS A 187 -12.56 -12.63 15.23
C LYS A 187 -12.17 -13.38 16.51
N ILE A 188 -10.91 -13.81 16.60
CA ILE A 188 -10.44 -14.55 17.78
C ILE A 188 -10.45 -13.68 19.05
N LEU A 189 -10.68 -14.30 20.20
CA LEU A 189 -10.78 -13.59 21.49
C LEU A 189 -9.51 -12.81 21.87
N GLN A 190 -8.34 -13.25 21.41
CA GLN A 190 -7.07 -12.55 21.64
C GLN A 190 -7.01 -11.19 20.94
N MET A 191 -7.86 -10.96 19.94
CA MET A 191 -7.96 -9.68 19.24
C MET A 191 -9.14 -8.84 19.76
N ALA A 192 -9.73 -9.20 20.91
CA ALA A 192 -10.73 -8.36 21.57
C ALA A 192 -10.11 -7.02 21.99
N GLY A 193 -10.80 -5.92 21.71
CA GLY A 193 -10.31 -4.56 21.92
C GLY A 193 -9.40 -4.03 20.80
N VAL A 194 -9.22 -4.80 19.72
CA VAL A 194 -8.41 -4.45 18.56
C VAL A 194 -9.28 -4.43 17.30
N ASP A 195 -9.30 -3.29 16.61
CA ASP A 195 -9.90 -3.17 15.28
C ASP A 195 -8.92 -3.70 14.22
N VAL A 196 -9.38 -4.64 13.40
CA VAL A 196 -8.57 -5.25 12.33
C VAL A 196 -9.05 -4.72 10.98
N CYS A 197 -8.21 -3.97 10.29
CA CYS A 197 -8.57 -3.29 9.03
C CYS A 197 -7.78 -3.83 7.84
N PHE A 198 -8.50 -4.20 6.80
CA PHE A 198 -7.94 -4.59 5.50
C PHE A 198 -8.04 -3.41 4.56
N HIS A 199 -6.90 -2.92 4.11
CA HIS A 199 -6.88 -1.81 3.17
C HIS A 199 -7.02 -2.31 1.74
N THR A 200 -8.03 -1.82 1.02
CA THR A 200 -8.24 -2.16 -0.38
C THR A 200 -8.31 -0.91 -1.25
N SER A 201 -8.07 -1.11 -2.54
CA SER A 201 -8.21 -0.09 -3.56
C SER A 201 -9.41 -0.42 -4.44
N MET A 202 -10.52 0.30 -4.27
CA MET A 202 -11.70 0.13 -5.10
C MET A 202 -11.52 0.87 -6.43
N LEU A 203 -11.80 0.19 -7.54
CA LEU A 203 -11.81 0.79 -8.87
C LEU A 203 -13.25 1.00 -9.32
N PRO A 204 -13.65 2.27 -9.51
CA PRO A 204 -15.02 2.59 -9.86
C PRO A 204 -15.35 2.35 -11.33
N ASN A 205 -14.33 2.36 -12.19
CA ASN A 205 -14.48 2.40 -13.64
C ASN A 205 -14.24 1.02 -14.24
N ALA A 206 -15.28 0.18 -14.19
CA ALA A 206 -15.21 -1.19 -14.65
C ALA A 206 -16.16 -1.46 -15.81
N ARG A 207 -15.70 -2.29 -16.75
CA ARG A 207 -16.55 -2.99 -17.69
C ARG A 207 -17.04 -4.27 -17.00
N ALA A 208 -18.28 -4.64 -17.28
CA ALA A 208 -18.75 -6.00 -17.11
C ALA A 208 -18.96 -6.56 -18.51
N LYS A 209 -17.93 -7.23 -19.06
CA LYS A 209 -17.92 -7.71 -20.46
C LYS A 209 -19.17 -8.51 -20.81
N ASP A 210 -19.56 -9.45 -19.95
CA ASP A 210 -20.71 -10.33 -20.15
C ASP A 210 -22.06 -9.59 -20.12
N ALA A 211 -22.16 -8.53 -19.31
CA ALA A 211 -23.35 -7.67 -19.24
C ALA A 211 -23.33 -6.57 -20.31
N ASN A 212 -22.20 -6.38 -21.01
CA ASN A 212 -21.91 -5.26 -21.89
C ASN A 212 -22.26 -3.90 -21.25
N THR A 213 -21.88 -3.71 -19.98
CA THR A 213 -22.08 -2.46 -19.24
C THR A 213 -20.74 -1.89 -18.79
N ILE A 214 -20.69 -0.56 -18.63
CA ILE A 214 -19.54 0.14 -18.04
C ILE A 214 -20.09 0.96 -16.87
N THR A 215 -19.54 0.73 -15.69
CA THR A 215 -19.82 1.51 -14.49
C THR A 215 -18.63 2.43 -14.24
N TYR A 216 -18.90 3.67 -13.84
CA TYR A 216 -17.89 4.64 -13.41
C TYR A 216 -18.47 5.52 -12.30
N LEU A 217 -17.62 6.03 -11.40
CA LEU A 217 -18.05 7.02 -10.42
C LEU A 217 -17.80 8.43 -10.97
N ALA A 218 -18.86 9.23 -11.07
CA ALA A 218 -18.80 10.62 -11.51
C ALA A 218 -19.70 11.54 -10.68
N LYS A 219 -19.15 12.69 -10.26
CA LYS A 219 -19.93 13.81 -9.70
C LYS A 219 -20.77 14.54 -10.75
N ASP A 220 -20.32 14.55 -12.01
CA ASP A 220 -21.09 15.03 -13.16
C ASP A 220 -20.87 14.09 -14.36
N PHE A 221 -21.79 13.15 -14.56
CA PHE A 221 -21.75 12.20 -15.68
C PHE A 221 -21.98 12.86 -17.04
N MET A 222 -22.39 14.15 -17.07
CA MET A 222 -22.61 14.89 -18.31
C MET A 222 -21.32 15.47 -18.92
N ASN A 223 -20.21 15.46 -18.17
CA ASN A 223 -18.91 15.99 -18.60
C ASN A 223 -17.79 14.96 -18.42
N ALA A 224 -17.86 13.87 -19.18
CA ALA A 224 -16.89 12.78 -19.15
C ALA A 224 -15.58 13.10 -19.92
N SER A 225 -15.50 14.25 -20.60
CA SER A 225 -14.49 14.55 -21.63
C SER A 225 -13.04 14.73 -21.17
N SER A 226 -12.77 14.59 -19.87
CA SER A 226 -11.41 14.66 -19.31
C SER A 226 -11.21 13.70 -18.14
N SER A 227 -12.05 12.68 -18.03
CA SER A 227 -12.07 11.72 -16.92
C SER A 227 -10.93 10.72 -17.01
N TYR A 228 -10.39 10.34 -15.85
CA TYR A 228 -9.46 9.24 -15.70
C TYR A 228 -9.83 8.43 -14.46
N THR A 229 -9.33 7.19 -14.38
CA THR A 229 -9.65 6.32 -13.26
C THR A 229 -8.65 6.54 -12.15
N VAL A 230 -9.20 6.69 -10.95
CA VAL A 230 -8.42 6.76 -9.73
C VAL A 230 -8.88 5.62 -8.84
N PRO A 231 -7.95 4.77 -8.37
CA PRO A 231 -8.23 3.89 -7.25
C PRO A 231 -8.66 4.68 -6.03
N LEU A 232 -9.74 4.24 -5.38
CA LEU A 232 -10.31 4.86 -4.20
C LEU A 232 -10.02 3.99 -2.97
N PRO A 233 -9.60 4.59 -1.83
CA PRO A 233 -9.46 3.86 -0.59
C PRO A 233 -10.84 3.37 -0.17
N TYR A 234 -10.95 2.06 0.06
CA TYR A 234 -12.17 1.47 0.58
C TYR A 234 -11.80 0.30 1.48
N ASP A 235 -11.94 0.50 2.78
CA ASP A 235 -11.44 -0.44 3.78
C ASP A 235 -12.54 -1.33 4.28
N TYR A 236 -12.11 -2.45 4.83
CA TYR A 236 -12.98 -3.31 5.60
C TYR A 236 -12.39 -3.50 7.00
N CYS A 237 -13.09 -3.00 8.01
CA CYS A 237 -12.64 -3.02 9.40
C CYS A 237 -13.56 -3.90 10.26
N VAL A 238 -12.93 -4.71 11.10
CA VAL A 238 -13.60 -5.64 12.03
C VAL A 238 -13.27 -5.22 13.46
N GLY A 239 -14.24 -4.60 14.14
CA GLY A 239 -14.14 -4.22 15.54
C GLY A 239 -14.67 -5.31 16.48
N ASP A 240 -15.00 -4.94 17.72
CA ASP A 240 -15.53 -5.89 18.72
C ASP A 240 -17.02 -6.15 18.58
N ASN A 241 -17.78 -5.13 18.17
CA ASN A 241 -19.24 -5.18 18.11
C ASN A 241 -19.78 -4.82 16.71
N GLU A 242 -18.89 -4.44 15.80
CA GLU A 242 -19.26 -3.99 14.46
C GLU A 242 -18.25 -4.47 13.43
N THR A 243 -18.71 -4.52 12.20
CA THR A 243 -17.89 -4.80 11.03
C THR A 243 -18.43 -3.93 9.92
N ALA A 244 -17.55 -3.14 9.30
CA ALA A 244 -17.96 -2.08 8.41
C ALA A 244 -16.99 -1.93 7.23
N TRP A 245 -17.58 -1.55 6.11
CA TRP A 245 -16.85 -0.98 4.99
C TRP A 245 -16.71 0.52 5.22
N LEU A 246 -15.50 1.07 5.03
CA LEU A 246 -15.23 2.47 5.27
C LEU A 246 -14.61 3.14 4.02
N PRO A 247 -15.02 4.37 3.69
CA PRO A 247 -16.08 5.15 4.34
C PRO A 247 -17.49 4.59 4.07
N ASP A 248 -18.44 4.81 5.01
CA ASP A 248 -19.85 4.35 4.92
C ASP A 248 -20.60 4.86 3.67
N SER A 249 -20.11 5.97 3.12
CA SER A 249 -20.50 6.49 1.82
C SER A 249 -19.27 6.54 0.96
N PHE A 250 -19.35 6.01 -0.27
CA PHE A 250 -18.26 6.14 -1.22
C PHE A 250 -17.82 7.60 -1.31
N PRO A 251 -16.50 7.88 -1.22
CA PRO A 251 -16.02 9.22 -1.50
C PRO A 251 -16.52 9.53 -2.90
N GLY A 252 -17.38 10.54 -3.03
CA GLY A 252 -18.06 10.82 -4.30
C GLY A 252 -17.00 10.83 -5.39
N GLY A 253 -17.05 9.85 -6.29
CA GLY A 253 -16.04 9.72 -7.32
C GLY A 253 -16.20 10.92 -8.22
N ASN A 254 -15.34 11.89 -8.03
CA ASN A 254 -15.29 13.03 -8.90
C ASN A 254 -14.64 12.53 -10.19
N VAL A 255 -15.36 12.67 -11.30
CA VAL A 255 -14.71 12.81 -12.59
C VAL A 255 -13.99 14.15 -12.53
N TYR A 256 -12.66 14.10 -12.53
CA TYR A 256 -11.86 15.31 -12.54
C TYR A 256 -11.62 15.75 -13.97
N ASN A 257 -11.85 17.02 -14.24
CA ASN A 257 -11.41 17.61 -15.48
C ASN A 257 -9.92 17.87 -15.39
N VAL A 258 -9.11 17.07 -16.09
CA VAL A 258 -7.70 17.38 -16.28
C VAL A 258 -7.60 18.69 -17.06
N ASN A 259 -6.69 19.56 -16.64
CA ASN A 259 -6.32 20.68 -17.47
C ASN A 259 -5.70 20.13 -18.76
N SER A 260 -6.35 20.34 -19.91
CA SER A 260 -5.91 19.82 -21.22
C SER A 260 -4.47 20.18 -21.63
N SER A 261 -3.83 21.13 -20.93
CA SER A 261 -2.42 21.49 -21.12
C SER A 261 -1.44 20.74 -20.21
N GLU A 262 -1.92 19.92 -19.27
CA GLU A 262 -1.08 19.13 -18.37
C GLU A 262 -0.66 17.82 -19.07
N SER A 263 0.63 17.70 -19.37
CA SER A 263 1.33 16.44 -19.59
C SER A 263 2.05 16.06 -18.30
N PHE A 264 2.15 14.78 -17.96
CA PHE A 264 2.95 14.33 -16.81
C PHE A 264 4.04 13.37 -17.25
N ASP A 265 5.01 13.14 -16.36
CA ASP A 265 6.13 12.25 -16.64
C ASP A 265 5.63 10.86 -17.02
N GLY A 266 5.89 10.45 -18.25
CA GLY A 266 5.48 9.13 -18.72
C GLY A 266 4.14 9.06 -19.43
N SER A 267 3.36 10.15 -19.62
CA SER A 267 2.16 10.14 -20.47
C SER A 267 1.71 11.53 -20.95
N ASP A 268 1.08 11.56 -22.12
CA ASP A 268 0.46 12.76 -22.68
C ASP A 268 -1.06 12.69 -22.52
N VAL A 269 -1.57 13.19 -21.39
CA VAL A 269 -3.01 13.19 -21.07
C VAL A 269 -3.83 13.99 -22.08
N SER A 270 -3.21 14.96 -22.76
CA SER A 270 -3.87 15.76 -23.81
C SER A 270 -4.33 14.91 -25.00
N LYS A 271 -3.72 13.73 -25.20
CA LYS A 271 -4.11 12.76 -26.23
C LYS A 271 -5.18 11.77 -25.75
N GLY A 272 -5.56 11.80 -24.47
CA GLY A 272 -6.46 10.83 -23.84
C GLY A 272 -5.84 9.44 -23.67
N PHE A 273 -6.53 8.58 -22.92
CA PHE A 273 -6.13 7.18 -22.76
C PHE A 273 -6.83 6.30 -23.80
N PRO A 274 -6.10 5.44 -24.52
CA PRO A 274 -6.73 4.64 -25.55
C PRO A 274 -7.50 3.44 -24.96
N MET A 275 -8.84 3.42 -25.11
CA MET A 275 -9.64 2.22 -24.85
C MET A 275 -9.65 1.29 -26.06
N TYR A 276 -9.47 -0.02 -25.85
CA TYR A 276 -9.33 -1.00 -26.93
C TYR A 276 -10.02 -2.33 -26.63
N PRO A 277 -10.61 -3.01 -27.65
CA PRO A 277 -10.95 -2.47 -28.95
C PRO A 277 -12.00 -1.39 -28.74
N PRO A 278 -11.89 -0.27 -29.47
CA PRO A 278 -12.92 0.75 -29.42
C PRO A 278 -14.19 0.17 -30.05
N MET A 279 -15.24 -0.08 -29.25
CA MET A 279 -16.59 -0.13 -29.81
C MET A 279 -17.16 1.29 -29.85
N GLU A 280 -18.00 1.57 -30.85
CA GLU A 280 -18.77 2.82 -30.92
C GLU A 280 -19.64 3.01 -29.66
N SER A 281 -20.02 1.90 -28.99
CA SER A 281 -20.74 1.87 -27.71
C SER A 281 -19.87 1.92 -26.45
N ASP A 282 -18.53 1.75 -26.56
CA ASP A 282 -17.65 1.67 -25.38
C ASP A 282 -17.41 3.04 -24.73
N GLY A 283 -17.86 4.13 -25.35
CA GLY A 283 -18.19 5.35 -24.62
C GLY A 283 -17.02 6.10 -23.97
N LEU A 284 -15.76 5.92 -24.39
CA LEU A 284 -14.71 6.88 -24.00
C LEU A 284 -14.84 8.16 -24.82
N TYR A 285 -15.84 8.96 -24.46
CA TYR A 285 -16.07 10.25 -25.03
C TYR A 285 -15.13 11.28 -24.40
N VAL A 286 -14.16 11.74 -25.18
CA VAL A 286 -13.42 12.99 -24.92
C VAL A 286 -14.27 14.23 -25.37
N THR A 287 -15.53 14.06 -25.79
CA THR A 287 -16.49 15.15 -26.10
C THR A 287 -17.97 14.71 -25.93
N PRO A 288 -18.90 15.62 -25.58
CA PRO A 288 -20.08 15.31 -24.78
C PRO A 288 -21.27 14.86 -25.61
N LYS A 289 -21.51 13.55 -25.67
CA LYS A 289 -22.87 12.99 -25.71
C LYS A 289 -22.81 11.49 -25.49
N LEU A 290 -22.76 11.10 -24.21
CA LEU A 290 -23.49 9.91 -23.81
C LEU A 290 -24.95 10.17 -24.18
N ASP A 291 -25.56 9.24 -24.92
CA ASP A 291 -26.98 9.32 -25.20
C ASP A 291 -27.70 9.27 -23.85
N LYS A 292 -28.39 10.36 -23.48
CA LYS A 292 -29.05 10.47 -22.17
C LYS A 292 -30.05 9.35 -21.92
N ASP A 293 -30.51 8.73 -22.99
CA ASP A 293 -31.50 7.66 -22.98
C ASP A 293 -30.91 6.29 -22.58
N THR A 294 -29.57 6.14 -22.51
CA THR A 294 -28.90 4.87 -22.16
C THR A 294 -28.11 4.91 -20.85
N ALA A 295 -27.77 6.09 -20.33
CA ALA A 295 -27.05 6.22 -19.06
C ALA A 295 -28.00 6.03 -17.86
N THR A 296 -27.68 5.06 -17.00
CA THR A 296 -28.40 4.85 -15.73
C THR A 296 -27.54 5.35 -14.58
N PHE A 297 -28.10 6.24 -13.75
CA PHE A 297 -27.47 6.65 -12.50
C PHE A 297 -27.67 5.56 -11.44
N LEU A 298 -26.57 5.07 -10.87
CA LEU A 298 -26.58 4.22 -9.68
C LEU A 298 -26.06 5.05 -8.52
N SER A 299 -26.89 5.22 -7.49
CA SER A 299 -26.39 5.78 -6.25
C SER A 299 -25.44 4.78 -5.55
N PRO A 300 -24.52 5.24 -4.69
CA PRO A 300 -23.81 4.38 -3.74
C PRO A 300 -24.65 3.27 -3.11
N GLN A 301 -25.91 3.57 -2.77
CA GLN A 301 -26.84 2.66 -2.13
C GLN A 301 -27.47 1.63 -3.08
N ASP A 302 -27.45 1.90 -4.40
CA ASP A 302 -27.99 1.00 -5.43
C ASP A 302 -26.99 -0.08 -5.86
N MET A 303 -25.72 0.14 -5.52
CA MET A 303 -24.62 -0.77 -5.81
C MET A 303 -24.60 -1.94 -4.82
N SER A 304 -24.14 -3.10 -5.30
CA SER A 304 -24.14 -4.31 -4.49
C SER A 304 -23.11 -4.20 -3.37
N PRO A 305 -23.44 -4.56 -2.12
CA PRO A 305 -22.46 -4.66 -1.05
C PRO A 305 -21.34 -5.64 -1.46
N PRO A 306 -20.06 -5.25 -1.38
CA PRO A 306 -18.96 -6.14 -1.73
C PRO A 306 -19.02 -7.43 -0.92
N PHE A 307 -18.87 -8.55 -1.62
CA PHE A 307 -18.92 -9.91 -1.10
C PHE A 307 -20.22 -10.21 -0.32
N GLY A 308 -21.32 -9.51 -0.67
CA GLY A 308 -22.59 -9.63 0.05
C GLY A 308 -22.63 -8.85 1.37
N GLY A 309 -21.65 -7.98 1.61
CA GLY A 309 -21.50 -7.13 2.80
C GLY A 309 -20.59 -7.72 3.87
N LEU A 310 -20.40 -9.04 3.88
CA LEU A 310 -19.62 -9.77 4.88
C LEU A 310 -18.65 -10.75 4.18
N PRO A 311 -17.50 -10.27 3.70
CA PRO A 311 -16.47 -11.14 3.12
C PRO A 311 -15.94 -12.17 4.11
N THR A 312 -15.40 -13.27 3.58
CA THR A 312 -14.47 -14.13 4.33
C THR A 312 -13.12 -13.45 4.50
N ALA A 313 -12.33 -13.93 5.47
CA ALA A 313 -10.95 -13.46 5.68
C ALA A 313 -10.10 -13.62 4.40
N ALA A 314 -10.31 -14.72 3.66
CA ALA A 314 -9.65 -14.93 2.38
C ALA A 314 -10.12 -13.95 1.30
N GLN A 315 -11.44 -13.72 1.14
CA GLN A 315 -11.99 -12.77 0.15
C GLN A 315 -11.44 -11.35 0.33
N ILE A 316 -11.51 -10.82 1.55
CA ILE A 316 -11.05 -9.45 1.80
C ILE A 316 -9.54 -9.32 1.62
N SER A 317 -8.78 -10.34 2.01
CA SER A 317 -7.34 -10.34 1.82
C SER A 317 -6.96 -10.47 0.35
N THR A 318 -7.71 -11.23 -0.46
CA THR A 318 -7.56 -11.25 -1.92
C THR A 318 -7.80 -9.87 -2.52
N ALA A 319 -8.90 -9.19 -2.13
CA ALA A 319 -9.21 -7.84 -2.61
C ALA A 319 -8.09 -6.84 -2.29
N SER A 320 -7.62 -6.86 -1.04
CA SER A 320 -6.50 -6.07 -0.52
C SER A 320 -5.15 -6.36 -1.20
N SER A 321 -5.00 -7.50 -1.89
CA SER A 321 -3.73 -7.96 -2.47
C SER A 321 -3.75 -8.15 -3.98
N SER A 322 -4.75 -7.63 -4.68
CA SER A 322 -4.90 -7.79 -6.14
C SER A 322 -3.92 -6.89 -6.91
N ASP A 323 -2.62 -7.16 -6.75
CA ASP A 323 -1.55 -6.27 -7.23
C ASP A 323 -1.53 -6.18 -8.74
N VAL A 324 -1.71 -7.28 -9.45
CA VAL A 324 -1.83 -7.28 -10.91
C VAL A 324 -3.20 -6.84 -11.42
N GLY A 325 -4.10 -6.36 -10.57
CA GLY A 325 -5.39 -5.88 -11.07
C GLY A 325 -5.29 -4.60 -11.92
N TYR A 326 -4.14 -3.88 -11.90
CA TYR A 326 -3.93 -2.74 -12.81
C TYR A 326 -3.82 -3.10 -14.29
N ILE A 327 -3.52 -4.37 -14.61
CA ILE A 327 -3.52 -4.89 -15.98
C ILE A 327 -4.83 -5.60 -16.35
N SER A 328 -5.86 -5.54 -15.51
CA SER A 328 -7.13 -6.22 -15.77
C SER A 328 -7.96 -5.47 -16.82
N GLU A 329 -8.33 -6.15 -17.91
CA GLU A 329 -9.17 -5.58 -18.96
C GLU A 329 -10.61 -5.29 -18.52
N GLU A 330 -11.09 -5.89 -17.42
CA GLU A 330 -12.39 -5.55 -16.83
C GLU A 330 -12.34 -4.17 -16.14
N VAL A 331 -11.14 -3.65 -15.84
CA VAL A 331 -10.94 -2.24 -15.44
C VAL A 331 -10.37 -1.46 -16.62
N ALA A 332 -11.13 -1.43 -17.72
CA ALA A 332 -10.73 -0.93 -19.03
C ALA A 332 -9.95 0.40 -19.04
N SER A 333 -10.40 1.35 -18.23
CA SER A 333 -9.81 2.69 -18.11
C SER A 333 -8.46 2.67 -17.39
N TYR A 334 -8.34 1.89 -16.32
CA TYR A 334 -7.10 1.69 -15.56
C TYR A 334 -6.07 0.91 -16.38
N PHE A 335 -6.53 -0.09 -17.13
CA PHE A 335 -5.73 -0.81 -18.12
C PHE A 335 -5.26 0.10 -19.27
N ALA A 336 -6.13 0.96 -19.80
CA ALA A 336 -5.79 1.95 -20.83
C ALA A 336 -4.74 2.97 -20.36
N GLN A 337 -4.83 3.42 -19.10
CA GLN A 337 -3.82 4.29 -18.48
C GLN A 337 -2.46 3.60 -18.42
N PHE A 338 -2.41 2.34 -17.98
CA PHE A 338 -1.19 1.54 -17.99
C PHE A 338 -0.57 1.45 -19.40
N VAL A 339 -1.36 1.09 -20.41
CA VAL A 339 -0.86 0.96 -21.79
C VAL A 339 -0.38 2.29 -22.36
N SER A 340 -1.04 3.41 -22.03
CA SER A 340 -0.60 4.75 -22.43
C SER A 340 0.78 5.09 -21.90
N VAL A 341 1.07 4.75 -20.64
CA VAL A 341 2.39 4.97 -20.04
C VAL A 341 3.46 4.14 -20.74
N VAL A 342 3.15 2.89 -21.10
CA VAL A 342 4.05 2.05 -21.91
C VAL A 342 4.30 2.66 -23.29
N ASP A 343 3.26 3.12 -23.99
CA ASP A 343 3.38 3.73 -25.32
C ASP A 343 4.22 5.01 -25.31
N PHE A 344 4.04 5.85 -24.29
CA PHE A 344 4.84 7.05 -24.09
C PHE A 344 6.29 6.72 -23.72
N GLY A 345 6.52 5.69 -22.89
CA GLY A 345 7.87 5.20 -22.58
C GLY A 345 8.63 4.82 -23.86
N ILE A 346 7.98 4.08 -24.77
CA ILE A 346 8.55 3.74 -26.08
C ILE A 346 8.81 5.00 -26.93
N GLU A 347 7.86 5.94 -26.95
CA GLU A 347 7.99 7.18 -27.74
C GLU A 347 9.15 8.06 -27.24
N SER A 348 9.31 8.18 -25.93
CA SER A 348 10.27 9.07 -25.29
C SER A 348 11.69 8.48 -25.18
N ASP A 349 11.85 7.16 -25.30
CA ASP A 349 13.16 6.52 -25.24
C ASP A 349 14.04 6.93 -26.44
N SER A 350 15.08 7.71 -26.15
CA SER A 350 16.06 8.18 -27.14
C SER A 350 17.01 7.09 -27.66
N SER A 351 17.09 5.94 -26.98
CA SER A 351 17.93 4.81 -27.38
C SER A 351 17.30 3.97 -28.50
N LEU A 352 15.99 4.11 -28.71
CA LEU A 352 15.25 3.38 -29.74
C LEU A 352 15.23 4.14 -31.07
N THR A 353 15.46 3.43 -32.18
CA THR A 353 15.25 3.98 -33.53
C THR A 353 13.76 4.16 -33.81
N ALA A 354 13.40 5.00 -34.78
CA ALA A 354 12.00 5.21 -35.18
C ALA A 354 11.33 3.88 -35.61
N GLU A 355 12.06 3.03 -36.33
CA GLU A 355 11.59 1.70 -36.74
C GLU A 355 11.31 0.81 -35.52
N LYS A 356 12.22 0.82 -34.53
CA LYS A 356 12.06 0.00 -33.32
C LYS A 356 10.90 0.49 -32.45
N LYS A 357 10.67 1.81 -32.40
CA LYS A 357 9.49 2.39 -31.73
C LYS A 357 8.20 1.88 -32.39
N VAL A 358 8.10 1.95 -33.71
CA VAL A 358 6.93 1.44 -34.44
C VAL A 358 6.72 -0.05 -34.20
N GLU A 359 7.78 -0.85 -34.21
CA GLU A 359 7.72 -2.29 -33.93
C GLU A 359 7.18 -2.56 -32.52
N LEU A 360 7.77 -1.94 -31.48
CA LEU A 360 7.36 -2.13 -30.09
C LEU A 360 5.93 -1.64 -29.85
N LYS A 361 5.53 -0.49 -30.42
CA LYS A 361 4.15 0.00 -30.34
C LYS A 361 3.16 -0.94 -30.99
N THR A 362 3.54 -1.56 -32.11
CA THR A 362 2.70 -2.59 -32.77
C THR A 362 2.55 -3.83 -31.88
N VAL A 363 3.63 -4.25 -31.23
CA VAL A 363 3.60 -5.36 -30.26
C VAL A 363 2.67 -5.05 -29.09
N VAL A 364 2.76 -3.86 -28.49
CA VAL A 364 1.90 -3.45 -27.38
C VAL A 364 0.43 -3.42 -27.79
N ARG A 365 0.10 -2.89 -28.98
CA ARG A 365 -1.28 -2.89 -29.50
C ARG A 365 -1.82 -4.31 -29.72
N ASN A 366 -1.03 -5.17 -30.35
CA ASN A 366 -1.43 -6.56 -30.57
C ASN A 366 -1.67 -7.31 -29.26
N ALA A 367 -0.82 -7.06 -28.24
CA ALA A 367 -1.01 -7.61 -26.90
C ALA A 367 -2.31 -7.10 -26.28
N GLN A 368 -2.55 -5.79 -26.34
CA GLN A 368 -3.77 -5.19 -25.83
C GLN A 368 -5.02 -5.78 -26.48
N ASP A 369 -5.04 -5.92 -27.80
CA ASP A 369 -6.15 -6.53 -28.56
C ASP A 369 -6.37 -7.99 -28.17
N LEU A 370 -5.28 -8.75 -27.97
CA LEU A 370 -5.36 -10.15 -27.54
C LEU A 370 -5.91 -10.27 -26.12
N LEU A 371 -5.37 -9.51 -25.16
CA LEU A 371 -5.82 -9.52 -23.77
C LEU A 371 -7.31 -9.20 -23.67
N TRP A 372 -7.75 -8.18 -24.39
CA TRP A 372 -9.16 -7.79 -24.39
C TRP A 372 -10.08 -8.80 -25.04
N SER A 373 -9.74 -9.27 -26.25
CA SER A 373 -10.58 -10.20 -27.00
C SER A 373 -10.76 -11.52 -26.23
N THR A 374 -9.69 -12.00 -25.58
CA THR A 374 -9.68 -13.29 -24.89
C THR A 374 -10.14 -13.24 -23.44
N GLY A 375 -10.20 -12.06 -22.81
CA GLY A 375 -10.48 -11.99 -21.38
C GLY A 375 -9.36 -12.65 -20.56
N LEU A 376 -8.09 -12.50 -20.97
CA LEU A 376 -6.97 -13.21 -20.36
C LEU A 376 -6.67 -12.80 -18.92
N LEU A 377 -6.88 -11.54 -18.55
CA LEU A 377 -6.57 -10.97 -17.24
C LEU A 377 -7.83 -10.39 -16.56
N ALA A 378 -9.01 -10.82 -17.00
CA ALA A 378 -10.30 -10.34 -16.51
C ALA A 378 -10.44 -10.46 -14.99
N ASN A 379 -9.91 -11.55 -14.41
CA ASN A 379 -9.94 -11.76 -12.96
C ASN A 379 -8.58 -11.50 -12.28
N ALA A 380 -7.72 -10.66 -12.89
CA ALA A 380 -6.50 -10.16 -12.25
C ALA A 380 -6.83 -9.11 -11.17
N ALA A 381 -7.91 -8.36 -11.36
CA ALA A 381 -8.58 -7.61 -10.29
C ALA A 381 -9.61 -8.50 -9.59
N THR A 382 -10.00 -8.16 -8.36
CA THR A 382 -11.00 -8.92 -7.60
C THR A 382 -12.37 -8.28 -7.71
N MET A 383 -13.36 -9.05 -8.17
CA MET A 383 -14.73 -8.59 -8.37
C MET A 383 -15.56 -8.76 -7.09
N GLY A 384 -16.21 -7.68 -6.63
CA GLY A 384 -16.95 -7.61 -5.37
C GLY A 384 -18.24 -8.44 -5.34
N GLY A 385 -18.85 -8.78 -6.47
CA GLY A 385 -20.01 -9.69 -6.55
C GLY A 385 -19.70 -11.16 -6.21
N TRP A 386 -18.45 -11.47 -5.85
CA TRP A 386 -18.01 -12.79 -5.39
C TRP A 386 -18.55 -13.13 -3.99
N THR A 387 -19.81 -13.53 -3.88
CA THR A 387 -20.46 -13.76 -2.56
C THR A 387 -20.21 -15.13 -1.94
N LYS A 388 -19.83 -16.14 -2.73
CA LYS A 388 -19.50 -17.49 -2.24
C LYS A 388 -17.99 -17.68 -2.20
N PRO A 389 -17.41 -18.29 -1.15
CA PRO A 389 -15.96 -18.41 -0.98
C PRO A 389 -15.31 -19.45 -1.90
N ASN A 390 -15.85 -19.70 -3.09
CA ASN A 390 -15.20 -20.51 -4.10
C ASN A 390 -14.99 -19.66 -5.36
N PRO A 391 -13.74 -19.21 -5.63
CA PRO A 391 -13.41 -18.44 -6.83
C PRO A 391 -13.84 -19.12 -8.14
N ALA A 392 -13.88 -20.45 -8.20
CA ALA A 392 -14.32 -21.19 -9.38
C ALA A 392 -15.82 -20.99 -9.69
N THR A 393 -16.57 -20.42 -8.73
CA THR A 393 -18.00 -20.11 -8.85
C THR A 393 -18.27 -18.61 -8.78
N MET A 394 -17.24 -17.78 -8.94
CA MET A 394 -17.41 -16.33 -9.00
C MET A 394 -18.35 -15.98 -10.16
N PRO A 395 -19.45 -15.25 -9.92
CA PRO A 395 -20.38 -14.91 -10.99
C PRO A 395 -19.73 -13.90 -11.94
N PRO A 396 -20.24 -13.76 -13.18
CA PRO A 396 -19.93 -12.62 -14.02
C PRO A 396 -20.22 -11.30 -13.28
N ALA A 397 -19.42 -10.27 -13.56
CA ALA A 397 -19.71 -8.93 -13.08
C ALA A 397 -21.04 -8.42 -13.69
N ASP A 398 -21.74 -7.57 -12.95
CA ASP A 398 -22.89 -6.82 -13.43
C ASP A 398 -22.69 -5.31 -13.22
N ALA A 399 -23.67 -4.50 -13.64
CA ALA A 399 -23.60 -3.04 -13.52
C ALA A 399 -23.47 -2.53 -12.06
N LYS A 400 -23.80 -3.37 -11.07
CA LYS A 400 -23.78 -3.04 -9.63
C LYS A 400 -22.52 -3.54 -8.93
N SER A 401 -21.63 -4.21 -9.66
CA SER A 401 -20.43 -4.83 -9.13
C SER A 401 -19.29 -3.81 -9.05
N TYR A 402 -18.42 -3.98 -8.05
CA TYR A 402 -17.18 -3.25 -7.90
C TYR A 402 -15.98 -4.13 -8.23
N TRP A 403 -14.85 -3.49 -8.53
CA TRP A 403 -13.58 -4.17 -8.66
C TRP A 403 -12.58 -3.64 -7.64
N PHE A 404 -11.69 -4.50 -7.20
CA PHE A 404 -10.66 -4.22 -6.23
C PHE A 404 -9.28 -4.54 -6.79
N THR A 405 -8.34 -3.64 -6.57
CA THR A 405 -6.89 -3.83 -6.69
C THR A 405 -6.22 -3.80 -5.33
N ASP A 406 -4.92 -4.08 -5.30
CA ASP A 406 -4.09 -3.95 -4.10
C ASP A 406 -4.24 -2.56 -3.47
N GLY A 407 -4.48 -2.51 -2.15
CA GLY A 407 -4.57 -1.25 -1.40
C GLY A 407 -3.28 -0.41 -1.51
N GLY A 408 -2.17 -1.04 -1.88
CA GLY A 408 -0.91 -0.42 -2.28
C GLY A 408 -1.04 0.79 -3.21
N TYR A 409 -2.04 0.77 -4.09
CA TYR A 409 -2.33 1.83 -5.06
C TYR A 409 -3.03 3.06 -4.48
N THR A 410 -3.40 3.06 -3.19
CA THR A 410 -3.97 4.27 -2.54
C THR A 410 -3.23 4.60 -1.25
N ASP A 411 -3.11 3.64 -0.34
CA ASP A 411 -2.42 3.82 0.94
C ASP A 411 -1.55 2.60 1.28
N GLY A 412 -0.35 2.54 0.69
CA GLY A 412 0.57 1.41 0.85
C GLY A 412 0.73 0.89 2.28
N PRO A 413 1.18 1.70 3.25
CA PRO A 413 1.24 1.28 4.65
C PRO A 413 -0.08 1.32 5.43
N ALA A 414 -1.22 1.64 4.80
CA ALA A 414 -2.55 1.74 5.43
C ALA A 414 -2.61 2.69 6.66
N VAL A 415 -1.78 3.73 6.71
CA VAL A 415 -1.70 4.62 7.89
C VAL A 415 -2.87 5.59 7.93
N ALA A 416 -3.21 6.22 6.81
CA ALA A 416 -4.26 7.24 6.79
C ALA A 416 -5.58 6.65 7.28
N ASN A 417 -5.90 5.46 6.77
CA ASN A 417 -7.11 4.72 7.13
C ASN A 417 -7.10 4.18 8.56
N ALA A 418 -5.96 3.66 9.04
CA ALA A 418 -5.86 3.20 10.43
C ALA A 418 -6.06 4.36 11.42
N ILE A 419 -5.52 5.55 11.11
CA ILE A 419 -5.70 6.76 11.92
C ILE A 419 -7.16 7.21 11.86
N ALA A 420 -7.77 7.26 10.68
CA ALA A 420 -9.18 7.63 10.53
C ALA A 420 -10.09 6.69 11.34
N ARG A 421 -9.83 5.38 11.29
CA ARG A 421 -10.56 4.39 12.11
C ARG A 421 -10.37 4.64 13.61
N TYR A 422 -9.13 4.87 14.06
CA TYR A 422 -8.86 5.20 15.45
C TYR A 422 -9.60 6.48 15.89
N GLN A 423 -9.58 7.52 15.06
CA GLN A 423 -10.28 8.78 15.33
C GLN A 423 -11.81 8.62 15.37
N GLN A 424 -12.37 7.77 14.51
CA GLN A 424 -13.80 7.46 14.53
C GLN A 424 -14.21 6.81 15.86
N THR A 425 -13.40 5.88 16.37
CA THR A 425 -13.72 5.12 17.58
C THR A 425 -13.35 5.85 18.88
N HIS A 426 -12.24 6.59 18.88
CA HIS A 426 -11.63 7.16 20.10
C HIS A 426 -11.56 8.69 20.11
N GLY A 427 -11.95 9.35 19.01
CA GLY A 427 -11.83 10.78 18.84
C GLY A 427 -10.38 11.24 18.61
N THR A 428 -10.21 12.58 18.54
CA THR A 428 -8.91 13.22 18.23
C THR A 428 -8.19 13.79 19.45
N SER A 429 -8.83 13.75 20.63
CA SER A 429 -8.34 14.46 21.82
C SER A 429 -7.11 13.81 22.48
N GLN A 430 -6.94 12.50 22.29
CA GLN A 430 -5.86 11.74 22.92
C GLN A 430 -4.72 11.50 21.94
N PRO A 431 -3.47 11.73 22.33
CA PRO A 431 -2.32 11.35 21.51
C PRO A 431 -2.19 9.82 21.48
N PHE A 432 -1.69 9.28 20.38
CA PHE A 432 -1.40 7.85 20.22
C PHE A 432 -0.01 7.62 19.62
N LYS A 433 0.43 6.36 19.63
CA LYS A 433 1.68 5.93 18.98
C LYS A 433 1.37 5.14 17.72
N LEU A 434 2.14 5.37 16.67
CA LEU A 434 2.01 4.68 15.39
C LEU A 434 3.27 3.86 15.13
N ILE A 435 3.12 2.57 14.87
CA ILE A 435 4.18 1.68 14.40
C ILE A 435 3.88 1.32 12.94
N ILE A 436 4.74 1.75 12.03
CA ILE A 436 4.65 1.46 10.60
C ILE A 436 5.69 0.39 10.24
N CYS A 437 5.23 -0.80 9.85
CA CYS A 437 6.08 -1.85 9.30
C CYS A 437 6.16 -1.72 7.78
N ASN A 438 7.27 -1.16 7.29
CA ASN A 438 7.50 -0.86 5.89
C ASN A 438 8.35 -1.96 5.22
N HIS A 439 7.75 -2.70 4.30
CA HIS A 439 8.37 -3.83 3.58
C HIS A 439 8.77 -3.43 2.17
N ASN A 440 9.54 -2.34 2.10
CA ASN A 440 9.97 -1.69 0.87
C ASN A 440 10.38 -2.67 -0.22
N TYR A 441 9.86 -2.41 -1.42
CA TYR A 441 10.23 -3.14 -2.62
C TYR A 441 11.65 -2.78 -3.11
N TRP A 442 12.10 -1.55 -2.84
CA TRP A 442 13.48 -1.13 -3.06
C TRP A 442 14.12 -0.59 -1.79
N THR A 443 15.35 -1.00 -1.50
CA THR A 443 16.08 -0.75 -0.25
C THR A 443 16.33 0.73 0.10
N ASN A 444 15.99 1.68 -0.78
CA ASN A 444 16.12 3.12 -0.55
C ASN A 444 14.88 3.93 -0.97
N ASN A 445 13.75 3.29 -1.26
CA ASN A 445 12.53 4.03 -1.62
C ASN A 445 11.65 4.23 -0.39
N ASN A 446 11.58 5.45 0.13
CA ASN A 446 10.71 5.79 1.25
C ASN A 446 9.44 6.57 0.83
N ASN A 447 9.07 6.55 -0.45
CA ASN A 447 7.90 7.27 -0.97
C ASN A 447 6.60 6.81 -0.29
N ASN A 448 6.55 5.54 0.11
CA ASN A 448 5.44 4.98 0.89
C ASN A 448 5.21 5.71 2.21
N ILE A 449 6.26 6.27 2.81
CA ILE A 449 6.22 7.04 4.06
C ILE A 449 6.14 8.54 3.78
N LEU A 450 6.96 9.05 2.85
CA LEU A 450 7.02 10.49 2.55
C LEU A 450 5.67 11.06 2.14
N GLY A 451 4.84 10.28 1.45
CA GLY A 451 3.51 10.71 1.01
C GLY A 451 2.55 11.13 2.13
N TYR A 452 2.83 10.78 3.39
CA TYR A 452 2.02 11.21 4.53
C TYR A 452 2.37 12.61 5.05
N PHE A 453 3.52 13.16 4.65
CA PHE A 453 4.06 14.43 5.14
C PHE A 453 3.96 15.51 4.05
N ASN A 454 4.24 16.75 4.42
CA ASN A 454 4.47 17.81 3.44
C ASN A 454 5.86 17.60 2.80
N PHE A 455 5.93 17.35 1.49
CA PHE A 455 7.20 17.09 0.81
C PHE A 455 7.23 17.71 -0.59
N SER A 456 8.39 17.72 -1.26
CA SER A 456 8.51 18.39 -2.56
C SER A 456 7.54 17.86 -3.63
N GLY A 457 7.24 16.56 -3.62
CA GLY A 457 6.36 15.92 -4.61
C GLY A 457 4.87 16.18 -4.41
N ASN A 458 4.46 16.92 -3.37
CA ASN A 458 3.06 17.33 -3.19
C ASN A 458 2.88 18.85 -3.04
N GLN A 459 3.90 19.64 -3.43
CA GLN A 459 3.82 21.10 -3.38
C GLN A 459 2.70 21.65 -4.27
N GLY A 460 1.92 22.59 -3.70
CA GLY A 460 0.83 23.25 -4.41
C GLY A 460 -0.43 22.40 -4.57
N LYS A 461 -0.51 21.25 -3.87
CA LYS A 461 -1.69 20.39 -3.80
C LYS A 461 -2.22 20.32 -2.37
N SER A 462 -3.54 20.28 -2.23
CA SER A 462 -4.20 20.10 -0.93
C SER A 462 -4.28 18.61 -0.56
N PRO A 463 -4.27 18.24 0.72
CA PRO A 463 -4.54 16.87 1.15
C PRO A 463 -5.82 16.31 0.52
N GLY A 464 -5.76 15.06 0.04
CA GLY A 464 -6.88 14.40 -0.64
C GLY A 464 -7.05 14.75 -2.12
N GLU A 465 -6.36 15.77 -2.64
CA GLU A 465 -6.33 16.06 -4.09
C GLU A 465 -5.60 14.97 -4.88
N PHE A 466 -5.79 14.93 -6.19
CA PHE A 466 -5.13 13.95 -7.05
C PHE A 466 -3.69 14.34 -7.26
N ILE A 467 -2.83 13.35 -7.08
CA ILE A 467 -1.43 13.42 -7.41
C ILE A 467 -1.07 12.24 -8.30
N TRP A 468 -0.07 12.45 -9.15
CA TRP A 468 0.70 11.34 -9.68
C TRP A 468 1.78 11.01 -8.67
N PRO A 469 1.69 9.86 -8.00
CA PRO A 469 2.66 9.56 -6.97
C PRO A 469 4.01 9.27 -7.59
N MET A 470 5.05 9.78 -6.94
CA MET A 470 6.39 9.25 -7.15
C MET A 470 6.32 7.76 -6.80
N GLY A 471 6.49 6.89 -7.79
CA GLY A 471 6.27 5.46 -7.63
C GLY A 471 7.29 4.81 -6.72
N VAL A 472 7.25 3.48 -6.69
CA VAL A 472 8.25 2.70 -5.97
C VAL A 472 9.52 2.66 -6.83
N GLY A 473 10.24 3.77 -6.88
CA GLY A 473 11.54 3.97 -7.52
C GLY A 473 11.77 5.46 -7.82
N GLU A 474 12.55 5.73 -8.86
CA GLU A 474 12.68 7.07 -9.48
C GLU A 474 11.58 7.35 -10.52
N GLY A 475 10.67 6.40 -10.79
CA GLY A 475 9.62 6.54 -11.80
C GLY A 475 8.24 6.84 -11.20
N PRO A 476 7.38 7.64 -11.86
CA PRO A 476 5.98 7.82 -11.47
C PRO A 476 5.21 6.49 -11.54
N GLN A 477 4.19 6.31 -10.70
CA GLN A 477 3.26 5.18 -10.89
C GLN A 477 2.43 5.37 -12.17
N TYR A 478 1.91 4.27 -12.68
CA TYR A 478 1.09 4.24 -13.90
C TYR A 478 -0.20 5.05 -13.78
N ASN A 479 -0.68 5.29 -12.55
CA ASN A 479 -2.00 5.81 -12.28
C ASN A 479 -2.00 6.92 -11.22
N PRO A 480 -2.97 7.85 -11.29
CA PRO A 480 -3.18 8.83 -10.23
C PRO A 480 -3.67 8.16 -8.96
N GLN A 481 -3.42 8.81 -7.84
CA GLN A 481 -4.03 8.46 -6.56
C GLN A 481 -4.43 9.72 -5.79
N MET A 482 -5.24 9.55 -4.75
CA MET A 482 -5.50 10.63 -3.81
C MET A 482 -4.28 10.88 -2.92
N MET A 483 -3.98 12.15 -2.70
CA MET A 483 -2.86 12.60 -1.89
C MET A 483 -3.09 12.21 -0.44
N LYS A 484 -2.32 11.23 0.02
CA LYS A 484 -2.38 10.69 1.38
C LYS A 484 -1.69 11.55 2.45
N GLN A 485 -1.43 12.82 2.18
CA GLN A 485 -0.83 13.68 3.20
C GLN A 485 -1.80 13.79 4.37
N ILE A 486 -1.30 13.45 5.56
CA ILE A 486 -2.09 13.41 6.80
C ILE A 486 -1.33 14.05 7.96
N PHE A 487 -0.05 14.40 7.79
CA PHE A 487 0.75 15.12 8.76
C PHE A 487 1.15 16.50 8.24
N LYS A 488 1.15 17.48 9.16
CA LYS A 488 1.50 18.87 8.87
C LYS A 488 3.00 19.04 8.59
N GLU A 489 3.81 18.21 9.23
CA GLU A 489 5.26 18.34 9.26
C GLU A 489 5.89 18.14 7.87
N GLU A 490 6.95 18.91 7.61
CA GLU A 490 7.76 18.73 6.42
C GLU A 490 8.71 17.55 6.57
N MET A 491 8.83 16.74 5.51
CA MET A 491 9.75 15.61 5.48
C MET A 491 10.37 15.46 4.09
N SER A 492 11.70 15.55 4.00
CA SER A 492 12.44 15.17 2.80
C SER A 492 12.93 13.73 2.88
N ALA A 493 13.31 13.15 1.74
CA ALA A 493 13.94 11.83 1.70
C ALA A 493 15.24 11.80 2.53
N GLU A 494 16.05 12.86 2.47
CA GLU A 494 17.29 12.99 3.23
C GLU A 494 17.03 13.07 4.73
N MET A 495 16.00 13.82 5.14
CA MET A 495 15.59 13.91 6.54
C MET A 495 15.18 12.55 7.07
N LEU A 496 14.29 11.85 6.35
CA LEU A 496 13.82 10.53 6.74
C LEU A 496 14.97 9.49 6.77
N ASN A 497 15.83 9.49 5.75
CA ASN A 497 17.00 8.62 5.69
C ASN A 497 17.98 8.86 6.84
N ALA A 498 18.14 10.11 7.29
CA ALA A 498 19.00 10.46 8.41
C ALA A 498 18.47 9.99 9.78
N LEU A 499 17.17 9.67 9.88
CA LEU A 499 16.56 9.15 11.10
C LEU A 499 16.69 7.63 11.24
N PHE A 500 16.95 6.91 10.14
CA PHE A 500 17.05 5.45 10.18
C PHE A 500 18.35 4.98 10.84
N GLU A 501 18.19 4.13 11.84
CA GLU A 501 19.28 3.42 12.50
C GLU A 501 19.16 1.92 12.25
N SER A 502 20.28 1.24 12.00
CA SER A 502 20.28 -0.22 11.86
C SER A 502 19.87 -0.89 13.18
N VAL A 503 19.02 -1.91 13.07
CA VAL A 503 18.63 -2.78 14.18
C VAL A 503 19.61 -3.94 14.25
N LYS A 504 20.34 -4.05 15.36
CA LYS A 504 21.49 -4.95 15.49
C LYS A 504 21.11 -6.41 15.23
N GLY A 505 21.91 -7.08 14.39
CA GLY A 505 21.75 -8.50 14.10
C GLY A 505 20.60 -8.81 13.12
N THR A 506 19.96 -7.80 12.55
CA THR A 506 18.85 -7.96 11.60
C THR A 506 19.12 -7.17 10.33
N ASN A 507 18.31 -7.41 9.30
CA ASN A 507 18.28 -6.58 8.09
C ASN A 507 17.23 -5.47 8.17
N LEU A 508 16.97 -4.95 9.38
CA LEU A 508 16.02 -3.88 9.62
C LEU A 508 16.74 -2.56 9.92
N THR A 509 16.08 -1.48 9.56
CA THR A 509 16.37 -0.15 10.10
C THR A 509 15.13 0.40 10.79
N MET A 510 15.31 1.19 11.82
CA MET A 510 14.21 1.82 12.55
C MET A 510 14.44 3.32 12.64
N ALA A 511 13.40 4.11 12.37
CA ALA A 511 13.35 5.55 12.58
C ALA A 511 12.27 5.87 13.62
N VAL A 512 12.50 6.89 14.44
CA VAL A 512 11.51 7.41 15.40
C VAL A 512 11.32 8.90 15.16
N LEU A 513 10.07 9.30 14.91
CA LEU A 513 9.64 10.68 14.84
C LEU A 513 8.85 10.97 16.13
N PRO A 514 9.36 11.87 17.00
CA PRO A 514 8.81 12.03 18.34
C PRO A 514 7.37 12.57 18.33
N VAL A 515 7.05 13.50 17.43
CA VAL A 515 5.70 14.05 17.26
C VAL A 515 5.48 14.46 15.81
N ALA A 516 4.34 14.06 15.26
CA ALA A 516 3.70 14.59 14.08
C ALA A 516 2.26 15.00 14.42
N THR A 517 1.67 15.92 13.67
CA THR A 517 0.35 16.48 13.93
C THR A 517 -0.56 16.18 12.76
N THR A 518 -1.70 15.54 13.00
CA THR A 518 -2.64 15.25 11.92
C THR A 518 -3.20 16.52 11.28
N ILE A 519 -3.49 16.46 9.99
CA ILE A 519 -4.24 17.48 9.23
C ILE A 519 -5.50 16.85 8.62
N ASP A 520 -6.46 17.69 8.22
CA ASP A 520 -7.69 17.20 7.59
C ASP A 520 -7.37 16.59 6.23
N ASN A 521 -7.89 15.40 6.00
CA ASN A 521 -7.89 14.73 4.71
C ASN A 521 -9.19 13.95 4.54
N GLU A 522 -10.20 14.61 3.94
CA GLU A 522 -11.55 14.07 3.76
C GLU A 522 -11.55 12.77 2.95
N SER A 523 -10.66 12.65 1.96
CA SER A 523 -10.53 11.45 1.12
C SER A 523 -10.20 10.18 1.89
N PHE A 524 -9.54 10.32 3.06
CA PHE A 524 -9.20 9.21 3.96
C PHE A 524 -9.94 9.31 5.30
N GLY A 525 -10.80 10.32 5.52
CA GLY A 525 -11.52 10.53 6.77
C GLY A 525 -10.65 10.97 7.96
N VAL A 526 -9.41 11.43 7.73
CA VAL A 526 -8.52 11.90 8.80
C VAL A 526 -8.88 13.31 9.22
N GLN A 527 -8.93 13.54 10.53
CA GLN A 527 -9.22 14.82 11.16
C GLN A 527 -7.95 15.46 11.74
N ALA A 528 -7.86 16.78 11.64
CA ALA A 528 -6.71 17.56 12.10
C ALA A 528 -6.56 17.63 13.63
N GLY A 529 -5.32 17.91 14.07
CA GLY A 529 -5.01 18.39 15.42
C GLY A 529 -4.61 17.32 16.43
N GLN A 530 -4.50 16.05 16.03
CA GLN A 530 -4.07 14.96 16.91
C GLN A 530 -2.56 14.76 16.83
N ASN A 531 -1.92 14.66 17.99
CA ASN A 531 -0.48 14.40 18.08
C ASN A 531 -0.19 12.90 17.99
N VAL A 532 0.80 12.54 17.18
CA VAL A 532 1.19 11.15 16.89
C VAL A 532 2.69 11.00 17.02
N SER A 533 3.15 10.07 17.85
CA SER A 533 4.56 9.63 17.80
C SER A 533 4.67 8.47 16.82
N ILE A 534 5.66 8.47 15.94
CA ILE A 534 5.76 7.48 14.85
C ILE A 534 7.06 6.69 14.96
N ALA A 535 6.97 5.38 14.95
CA ALA A 535 8.08 4.46 14.73
C ALA A 535 7.93 3.81 13.36
N ILE A 536 8.98 3.85 12.54
CA ILE A 536 9.00 3.21 11.23
C ILE A 536 10.02 2.09 11.30
N ILE A 537 9.57 0.85 11.13
CA ILE A 537 10.42 -0.34 11.03
C ILE A 537 10.51 -0.69 9.54
N ASN A 538 11.68 -0.46 8.95
CA ASN A 538 11.93 -0.70 7.54
C ASN A 538 12.67 -2.02 7.33
N LEU A 539 12.11 -2.89 6.49
CA LEU A 539 12.76 -4.11 6.06
C LEU A 539 13.66 -3.84 4.85
N ASN A 540 14.97 -4.08 5.00
CA ASN A 540 15.96 -3.87 3.93
C ASN A 540 16.31 -5.18 3.21
N SER A 541 15.34 -6.08 3.05
CA SER A 541 15.54 -7.39 2.42
C SER A 541 15.49 -7.30 0.90
N ASN A 542 16.32 -8.11 0.23
CA ASN A 542 16.30 -8.31 -1.21
C ASN A 542 15.43 -9.50 -1.64
N ILE A 543 14.74 -10.16 -0.70
CA ILE A 543 13.77 -11.22 -1.02
C ILE A 543 12.69 -10.62 -1.92
N THR A 544 12.42 -11.28 -3.05
CA THR A 544 11.43 -10.80 -4.03
C THR A 544 10.03 -10.72 -3.43
N THR A 545 9.22 -9.79 -3.95
CA THR A 545 7.80 -9.67 -3.58
C THR A 545 6.97 -10.79 -4.18
N PHE A 546 7.36 -11.28 -5.36
CA PHE A 546 6.64 -12.30 -6.11
C PHE A 546 7.35 -13.65 -6.02
N VAL A 547 6.88 -14.48 -5.10
CA VAL A 547 7.43 -15.80 -4.83
C VAL A 547 6.51 -16.86 -5.43
N ILE A 548 6.34 -16.86 -6.75
CA ILE A 548 5.17 -17.50 -7.37
C ILE A 548 5.40 -18.93 -7.87
N THR A 549 6.56 -19.24 -8.45
CA THR A 549 6.79 -20.58 -9.02
C THR A 549 7.42 -21.51 -8.00
N GLU A 550 7.18 -22.82 -8.07
CA GLU A 550 7.78 -23.77 -7.13
C GLU A 550 9.32 -23.62 -7.03
N PRO A 551 10.09 -23.45 -8.13
CA PRO A 551 11.53 -23.20 -8.05
C PRO A 551 11.87 -21.90 -7.29
N VAL A 552 11.16 -20.80 -7.55
CA VAL A 552 11.38 -19.52 -6.85
C VAL A 552 11.01 -19.64 -5.39
N ILE A 553 9.88 -20.29 -5.06
CA ILE A 553 9.46 -20.57 -3.69
C ILE A 553 10.54 -21.33 -2.93
N LYS A 554 11.05 -22.43 -3.51
CA LYS A 554 12.10 -23.22 -2.88
C LYS A 554 13.40 -22.42 -2.71
N ALA A 555 13.73 -21.55 -3.66
CA ALA A 555 14.93 -20.71 -3.61
C ALA A 555 14.84 -19.63 -2.52
N GLU A 556 13.69 -18.98 -2.38
CA GLU A 556 13.49 -17.88 -1.42
C GLU A 556 13.12 -18.35 -0.01
N THR A 557 12.59 -19.58 0.14
CA THR A 557 12.15 -20.13 1.43
C THR A 557 13.23 -20.08 2.52
N PRO A 558 14.50 -20.48 2.28
CA PRO A 558 15.55 -20.34 3.30
C PRO A 558 15.75 -18.89 3.77
N GLY A 559 15.66 -17.92 2.84
CA GLY A 559 15.73 -16.50 3.15
C GLY A 559 14.56 -16.02 4.02
N LEU A 560 13.34 -16.46 3.70
CA LEU A 560 12.14 -16.16 4.49
C LEU A 560 12.18 -16.79 5.89
N VAL A 561 12.66 -18.03 6.01
CA VAL A 561 12.86 -18.70 7.32
C VAL A 561 13.87 -17.92 8.15
N SER A 562 15.02 -17.57 7.57
CA SER A 562 16.05 -16.78 8.25
C SER A 562 15.54 -15.40 8.65
N LEU A 563 14.73 -14.75 7.81
CA LEU A 563 14.09 -13.48 8.09
C LEU A 563 13.20 -13.58 9.34
N ALA A 564 12.32 -14.59 9.38
CA ALA A 564 11.42 -14.81 10.52
C ALA A 564 12.19 -15.01 11.83
N GLU A 565 13.16 -15.93 11.84
CA GLU A 565 13.96 -16.25 13.02
C GLU A 565 14.77 -15.04 13.51
N THR A 566 15.36 -14.29 12.58
CA THR A 566 16.23 -13.15 12.89
C THR A 566 15.45 -11.98 13.48
N ILE A 567 14.27 -11.64 12.91
CA ILE A 567 13.42 -10.59 13.45
C ILE A 567 12.89 -11.00 14.82
N ALA A 568 12.32 -12.20 14.94
CA ALA A 568 11.72 -12.68 16.19
C ALA A 568 12.72 -12.82 17.35
N SER A 569 13.98 -13.15 17.05
CA SER A 569 15.05 -13.25 18.05
C SER A 569 15.72 -11.91 18.39
N SER A 570 15.36 -10.82 17.70
CA SER A 570 16.02 -9.53 17.86
C SER A 570 15.65 -8.84 19.17
N GLN A 571 16.55 -8.93 20.15
CA GLN A 571 16.43 -8.16 21.39
C GLN A 571 16.56 -6.65 21.13
N ASP A 572 17.39 -6.22 20.17
CA ASP A 572 17.55 -4.80 19.84
C ASP A 572 16.25 -4.20 19.28
N LEU A 573 15.52 -4.94 18.43
CA LEU A 573 14.20 -4.50 17.97
C LEU A 573 13.22 -4.39 19.15
N ALA A 574 13.16 -5.43 19.99
CA ALA A 574 12.27 -5.46 21.14
C ALA A 574 12.53 -4.29 22.10
N ASP A 575 13.80 -3.99 22.39
CA ASP A 575 14.20 -2.90 23.29
C ASP A 575 13.86 -1.53 22.70
N ARG A 576 14.10 -1.32 21.39
CA ARG A 576 13.76 -0.07 20.70
C ARG A 576 12.25 0.17 20.66
N VAL A 577 11.46 -0.86 20.34
CA VAL A 577 9.99 -0.75 20.33
C VAL A 577 9.48 -0.55 21.75
N ALA A 578 9.95 -1.31 22.74
CA ALA A 578 9.58 -1.13 24.16
C ALA A 578 9.89 0.29 24.66
N SER A 579 11.07 0.83 24.30
CA SER A 579 11.43 2.21 24.61
C SER A 579 10.53 3.22 23.92
N PHE A 580 10.20 3.01 22.64
CA PHE A 580 9.28 3.88 21.90
C PHE A 580 7.88 3.89 22.53
N VAL A 581 7.36 2.72 22.91
CA VAL A 581 6.02 2.60 23.51
C VAL A 581 6.00 2.93 25.01
N GLY A 582 7.16 3.15 25.65
CA GLY A 582 7.26 3.62 27.04
C GLY A 582 7.13 2.51 28.09
N ILE A 583 7.51 1.28 27.76
CA ILE A 583 7.51 0.15 28.71
C ILE A 583 8.82 0.18 29.50
N SER A 584 8.75 0.63 30.75
CA SER A 584 9.88 0.72 31.67
C SER A 584 10.25 -0.67 32.22
N GLY A 585 11.49 -1.11 31.98
CA GLY A 585 12.01 -2.40 32.49
C GLY A 585 13.11 -3.02 31.62
N THR A 586 13.19 -2.63 30.34
CA THR A 586 14.38 -2.84 29.52
C THR A 586 15.28 -1.62 29.69
N SER A 587 16.53 -1.81 30.15
CA SER A 587 17.51 -0.72 30.13
C SER A 587 17.56 -0.19 28.70
N PRO A 588 17.31 1.11 28.45
CA PRO A 588 17.34 1.63 27.10
C PRO A 588 18.67 1.26 26.46
N PRO A 589 18.70 0.73 25.22
CA PRO A 589 19.95 0.50 24.53
C PRO A 589 20.68 1.82 24.58
N THR A 590 21.93 1.80 25.06
CA THR A 590 22.71 3.02 25.23
C THR A 590 22.80 3.66 23.85
N MET A 591 21.94 4.65 23.57
CA MET A 591 22.03 5.45 22.37
C MET A 591 23.41 6.07 22.45
N THR A 592 24.34 5.54 21.66
CA THR A 592 25.69 6.09 21.64
C THR A 592 25.53 7.56 21.30
N SER A 593 25.98 8.44 22.20
CA SER A 593 25.78 9.89 22.16
C SER A 593 26.38 10.56 20.90
N SER A 594 26.99 9.78 20.02
CA SER A 594 27.40 10.14 18.67
C SER A 594 26.22 10.28 17.69
N GLY A 595 25.11 9.55 17.85
CA GLY A 595 23.95 9.61 16.94
C GLY A 595 23.17 10.91 17.04
N GLY A 596 22.59 11.20 18.22
CA GLY A 596 21.78 12.41 18.43
C GLY A 596 22.55 13.73 18.25
N ARG A 597 23.84 13.80 18.64
CA ARG A 597 24.68 14.98 18.37
C ARG A 597 25.04 15.12 16.89
N ARG A 598 25.19 14.02 16.13
CA ARG A 598 25.45 14.09 14.68
C ARG A 598 24.21 14.45 13.88
N VAL A 599 23.02 13.99 14.28
CA VAL A 599 21.76 14.36 13.62
C VAL A 599 21.47 15.86 13.82
N ALA A 600 21.61 16.37 15.06
CA ALA A 600 21.50 17.80 15.32
C ALA A 600 22.55 18.62 14.56
N HIS A 601 23.82 18.21 14.55
CA HIS A 601 24.86 18.93 13.78
C HIS A 601 24.69 18.82 12.26
N ARG A 602 24.17 17.70 11.72
CA ARG A 602 23.91 17.53 10.28
C ARG A 602 22.70 18.32 9.82
N LEU A 603 21.61 18.35 10.59
CA LEU A 603 20.45 19.21 10.31
C LEU A 603 20.82 20.70 10.38
N ILE A 604 21.63 21.10 11.36
CA ILE A 604 22.18 22.47 11.45
C ILE A 604 23.10 22.76 10.26
N ALA A 605 23.98 21.83 9.86
CA ALA A 605 24.88 22.02 8.72
C ALA A 605 24.13 22.09 7.37
N MET A 606 23.08 21.28 7.17
CA MET A 606 22.27 21.30 5.95
C MET A 606 21.40 22.56 5.85
N ALA A 607 20.82 23.02 6.97
CA ALA A 607 20.12 24.32 7.02
C ALA A 607 21.07 25.50 6.73
N THR A 608 22.33 25.40 7.17
CA THR A 608 23.37 26.40 6.89
C THR A 608 23.84 26.35 5.43
N PHE A 609 23.87 25.17 4.81
CA PHE A 609 24.23 24.97 3.40
C PHE A 609 23.14 25.48 2.44
N ALA A 610 21.86 25.23 2.75
CA ALA A 610 20.73 25.77 2.00
C ALA A 610 20.65 27.30 2.08
N ALA A 611 20.95 27.88 3.24
CA ALA A 611 21.01 29.34 3.42
C ALA A 611 22.19 30.00 2.69
N SER A 612 23.31 29.29 2.48
CA SER A 612 24.48 29.80 1.76
C SER A 612 24.37 29.70 0.24
N LEU A 613 23.51 28.80 -0.27
CA LEU A 613 23.11 28.76 -1.69
C LEU A 613 22.19 29.91 -2.10
N PHE A 614 21.42 30.47 -1.17
CA PHE A 614 20.55 31.63 -1.42
C PHE A 614 21.28 32.99 -1.39
N PHE A 615 22.48 33.06 -0.82
CA PHE A 615 23.25 34.32 -0.70
C PHE A 615 24.40 34.48 -1.72
N SER A 616 24.61 33.52 -2.62
CA SER A 616 25.68 33.60 -3.64
C SER A 616 25.18 33.91 -5.07
N ALA A 617 23.88 34.08 -5.29
CA ALA A 617 23.33 34.47 -6.59
C ALA A 617 23.44 36.00 -6.79
N GLY A 618 24.65 36.46 -7.08
CA GLY A 618 24.93 37.81 -7.53
C GLY A 618 26.19 37.85 -8.40
N GLY A 619 26.02 37.71 -9.72
CA GLY A 619 27.08 37.97 -10.70
C GLY A 619 27.05 37.06 -11.92
N GLU A 620 26.83 37.66 -13.08
CA GLU A 620 26.96 37.09 -14.43
C GLU A 620 28.37 36.51 -14.68
N PHE A 621 28.49 35.43 -15.48
CA PHE A 621 29.43 35.33 -16.60
C PHE A 621 29.17 34.09 -17.51
N TRP A 622 29.53 34.24 -18.78
CA TRP A 622 29.18 33.48 -20.00
C TRP A 622 30.30 32.49 -20.47
N ILE A 623 29.91 31.36 -21.13
CA ILE A 623 30.52 30.45 -22.19
C ILE A 623 32.04 30.12 -22.15
N PHE A 624 32.61 28.92 -22.44
CA PHE A 624 32.66 27.98 -23.61
C PHE A 624 33.44 26.70 -23.15
N VAL A 625 32.97 25.45 -23.33
CA VAL A 625 33.06 24.51 -24.49
C VAL A 625 34.15 23.42 -24.39
N LEU A 626 33.71 22.18 -24.71
CA LEU A 626 34.40 20.93 -25.12
C LEU A 626 35.33 20.27 -24.08
N LYS A 627 35.19 18.96 -23.82
CA LYS A 627 35.12 17.86 -24.79
C LYS A 627 34.24 16.70 -24.30
#